data_AF-X1II01-F1
#
_entry.id   AF-X1II01-F1
#
_cell.length_a   1.000
_cell.length_b   1.000
_cell.length_c   1.000
_cell.angle_alpha   90.00
_cell.angle_beta   90.00
_cell.angle_gamma   90.00
#
_symmetry.space_group_name_H-M   'P 1'
#
loop_
_entity.id
_entity.type
_entity.pdbx_description
1 polymer ?
#
loop_
_entity_poly.entity_id
_entity_poly.type
_entity_poly.pdbx_seq_one_letter_code
_entity_poly.pdbx_strand_id
1 'polypeptide(L)'
;SLGPDKPYLTCFVPFYVGMTDLPTSYQTGTTETFDRSVAWWAFNFVANWASMKFSYMKKDILAKQKEIEGKEFSMQEAIDAAALRLHEKDPALAREYLTNYCIDNANRVVSQWWDLADMLIAKYDDGYVNIPKTAEEVGYPEWWLKEVGYDKGPISYKRPLEVDTTNR
;
A
#
# COMPACT_ATOMS: atom_id res chain seq x y z
N SER A 1 9.51 -14.59 4.75
CA SER A 1 8.79 -13.31 4.83
C SER A 1 7.34 -13.55 4.44
N LEU A 2 6.39 -12.93 5.12
CA LEU A 2 4.96 -13.04 4.79
C LEU A 2 4.53 -11.76 4.06
N GLY A 3 3.90 -11.90 2.90
CA GLY A 3 3.27 -10.81 2.15
C GLY A 3 1.79 -11.19 1.93
N PRO A 4 0.83 -10.59 2.66
CA PRO A 4 -0.55 -11.08 2.67
C PRO A 4 -1.41 -10.70 1.44
N ASP A 5 -0.84 -10.13 0.37
CA ASP A 5 -1.57 -9.73 -0.85
C ASP A 5 -0.69 -9.82 -2.13
N LYS A 6 -1.17 -9.32 -3.29
CA LYS A 6 -0.51 -9.42 -4.59
C LYS A 6 0.99 -9.10 -4.52
N PRO A 7 1.86 -10.02 -4.94
CA PRO A 7 3.30 -10.02 -4.63
C PRO A 7 4.10 -8.82 -5.16
N TYR A 8 3.47 -7.90 -5.90
CA TYR A 8 4.10 -6.71 -6.46
C TYR A 8 3.85 -5.43 -5.64
N LEU A 9 2.92 -5.43 -4.68
CA LEU A 9 2.57 -4.25 -3.87
C LEU A 9 2.65 -4.49 -2.35
N THR A 10 3.13 -5.65 -1.89
CA THR A 10 3.22 -5.95 -0.45
C THR A 10 4.59 -5.61 0.11
N CYS A 11 4.64 -4.98 1.28
CA CYS A 11 5.87 -4.96 2.07
C CYS A 11 6.10 -6.34 2.70
N PHE A 12 7.31 -6.87 2.54
CA PHE A 12 7.68 -8.10 3.20
C PHE A 12 8.05 -7.82 4.65
N VAL A 13 7.40 -8.52 5.59
CA VAL A 13 7.82 -8.49 7.00
C VAL A 13 8.64 -9.76 7.28
N PRO A 14 9.91 -9.64 7.75
CA PRO A 14 10.71 -10.78 8.15
C PRO A 14 10.24 -11.31 9.51
N PHE A 15 9.96 -12.61 9.58
CA PHE A 15 9.66 -13.34 10.80
C PHE A 15 10.74 -14.40 11.03
N TYR A 16 11.29 -14.49 12.24
CA TYR A 16 12.30 -15.48 12.60
C TYR A 16 11.66 -16.83 12.96
N VAL A 17 12.32 -17.94 12.59
CA VAL A 17 11.82 -19.33 12.73
C VAL A 17 11.75 -19.82 14.19
N GLY A 18 12.01 -18.95 15.18
CA GLY A 18 11.99 -19.27 16.61
C GLY A 18 11.03 -18.43 17.45
N MET A 19 10.14 -17.66 16.82
CA MET A 19 9.14 -16.86 17.52
C MET A 19 8.06 -17.73 18.15
N THR A 20 7.56 -17.32 19.32
CA THR A 20 6.49 -18.03 20.05
C THR A 20 5.11 -17.42 19.85
N ASP A 21 5.04 -16.19 19.31
CA ASP A 21 3.79 -15.47 19.11
C ASP A 21 3.88 -14.58 17.85
N LEU A 22 2.75 -14.36 17.19
CA LEU A 22 2.64 -13.49 16.03
C LEU A 22 2.05 -12.12 16.44
N PRO A 23 2.16 -11.07 15.64
CA PRO A 23 1.48 -9.82 15.95
C PRO A 23 -0.04 -10.04 15.86
N THR A 24 -0.82 -9.56 16.84
CA THR A 24 -2.30 -9.75 16.87
C THR A 24 -2.97 -9.30 15.57
N SER A 25 -2.48 -8.21 14.97
CA SER A 25 -2.93 -7.69 13.67
C SER A 25 -2.81 -8.68 12.50
N TYR A 26 -1.98 -9.70 12.63
CA TYR A 26 -1.81 -10.81 11.67
C TYR A 26 -2.46 -12.12 12.14
N GLN A 27 -2.88 -12.21 13.40
CA GLN A 27 -3.52 -13.40 13.98
C GLN A 27 -5.05 -13.34 13.91
N THR A 28 -5.61 -12.14 13.95
CA THR A 28 -7.05 -11.93 14.02
C THR A 28 -7.55 -11.17 12.81
N GLY A 29 -8.82 -11.37 12.48
CA GLY A 29 -9.50 -10.61 11.43
C GLY A 29 -10.52 -11.44 10.68
N THR A 30 -11.62 -10.79 10.31
CA THR A 30 -12.55 -11.26 9.29
C THR A 30 -12.44 -10.35 8.09
N THR A 31 -12.58 -10.90 6.89
CA THR A 31 -12.70 -10.11 5.66
C THR A 31 -14.10 -9.52 5.49
N GLU A 32 -15.04 -9.83 6.39
CA GLU A 32 -16.43 -9.37 6.33
C GLU A 32 -16.64 -7.98 6.93
N THR A 33 -15.80 -7.58 7.88
CA THR A 33 -15.91 -6.30 8.60
C THR A 33 -14.60 -5.54 8.49
N PHE A 34 -14.67 -4.31 7.98
CA PHE A 34 -13.51 -3.43 7.90
C PHE A 34 -12.97 -3.10 9.30
N ASP A 35 -11.68 -3.35 9.50
CA ASP A 35 -11.01 -3.12 10.78
C ASP A 35 -9.57 -2.64 10.54
N ARG A 36 -9.26 -1.41 10.97
CA ARG A 36 -7.92 -0.83 10.83
C ARG A 36 -6.86 -1.53 11.71
N SER A 37 -7.26 -2.30 12.71
CA SER A 37 -6.33 -3.06 13.56
C SER A 37 -5.80 -4.32 12.88
N VAL A 38 -6.44 -4.78 11.80
CA VAL A 38 -6.05 -5.99 11.06
C VAL A 38 -5.13 -5.59 9.91
N ALA A 39 -3.95 -6.22 9.85
CA ALA A 39 -2.93 -5.94 8.84
C ALA A 39 -3.47 -6.13 7.42
N TRP A 40 -4.25 -7.19 7.19
CA TRP A 40 -4.85 -7.49 5.88
C TRP A 40 -5.63 -6.29 5.33
N TRP A 41 -6.42 -5.60 6.15
CA TRP A 41 -7.19 -4.43 5.71
C TRP A 41 -6.31 -3.24 5.31
N ALA A 42 -5.17 -3.03 5.98
CA ALA A 42 -4.23 -1.98 5.61
C ALA A 42 -3.67 -2.20 4.20
N PHE A 43 -3.17 -3.40 3.93
CA PHE A 43 -2.63 -3.75 2.61
C PHE A 43 -3.71 -3.77 1.54
N ASN A 44 -4.86 -4.39 1.83
CA ASN A 44 -5.98 -4.50 0.90
C ASN A 44 -6.55 -3.12 0.53
N PHE A 45 -6.68 -2.21 1.49
CA PHE A 45 -7.14 -0.84 1.24
C PHE A 45 -6.20 -0.11 0.27
N VAL A 46 -4.89 -0.12 0.53
CA VAL A 46 -3.91 0.52 -0.34
C VAL A 46 -3.93 -0.09 -1.75
N ALA A 47 -4.00 -1.42 -1.87
CA ALA A 47 -4.06 -2.10 -3.16
C ALA A 47 -5.32 -1.75 -3.96
N ASN A 48 -6.48 -1.68 -3.30
CA ASN A 48 -7.73 -1.29 -3.93
C ASN A 48 -7.73 0.20 -4.32
N TRP A 49 -7.29 1.10 -3.44
CA TRP A 49 -7.19 2.52 -3.74
C TRP A 49 -6.21 2.79 -4.89
N ALA A 50 -5.09 2.07 -4.91
CA ALA A 50 -4.08 2.11 -5.97
C ALA A 50 -4.66 1.83 -7.36
N SER A 51 -5.73 1.04 -7.46
CA SER A 51 -6.34 0.70 -8.75
C SER A 51 -6.88 1.91 -9.52
N MET A 52 -7.29 2.98 -8.82
CA MET A 52 -7.86 4.18 -9.45
C MET A 52 -6.84 4.97 -10.27
N LYS A 53 -5.59 5.05 -9.80
CA LYS A 53 -4.52 5.79 -10.48
C LYS A 53 -3.18 5.05 -10.39
N PHE A 54 -3.20 3.78 -10.77
CA PHE A 54 -2.11 2.81 -10.53
C PHE A 54 -0.73 3.28 -10.99
N SER A 55 -0.63 3.88 -12.19
CA SER A 55 0.65 4.35 -12.75
C SER A 55 1.32 5.46 -11.91
N TYR A 56 0.53 6.20 -11.12
CA TYR A 56 1.01 7.24 -10.23
C TYR A 56 1.22 6.70 -8.82
N MET A 57 0.18 6.11 -8.23
CA MET A 57 0.20 5.62 -6.85
C MET A 57 1.26 4.52 -6.64
N LYS A 58 1.52 3.68 -7.64
CA LYS A 58 2.59 2.66 -7.59
C LYS A 58 3.95 3.26 -7.26
N LYS A 59 4.28 4.47 -7.72
CA LYS A 59 5.58 5.11 -7.46
C LYS A 59 5.74 5.41 -5.96
N ASP A 60 4.70 5.97 -5.35
CA ASP A 60 4.66 6.28 -3.92
C ASP A 60 4.67 5.00 -3.07
N ILE A 61 3.92 3.97 -3.48
CA ILE A 61 3.89 2.66 -2.80
C ILE A 61 5.27 2.00 -2.84
N LEU A 62 5.92 1.95 -4.00
CA LEU A 62 7.27 1.37 -4.12
C LEU A 62 8.32 2.17 -3.34
N ALA A 63 8.20 3.49 -3.26
CA ALA A 63 9.08 4.32 -2.46
C ALA A 63 8.94 3.97 -0.96
N LYS A 64 7.71 3.84 -0.46
CA LYS A 64 7.45 3.46 0.95
C LYS A 64 7.89 2.03 1.24
N GLN A 65 7.65 1.09 0.33
CA GLN A 65 8.15 -0.28 0.44
C GLN A 65 9.67 -0.30 0.60
N LYS A 66 10.40 0.40 -0.29
CA LYS A 66 11.86 0.48 -0.26
C LYS A 66 12.39 1.13 1.02
N GLU A 67 11.70 2.14 1.53
CA GLU A 67 12.04 2.79 2.80
C GLU A 67 11.96 1.81 3.97
N ILE A 68 10.85 1.07 4.08
CA ILE A 68 10.63 0.12 5.16
C ILE A 68 11.62 -1.05 5.06
N GLU A 69 11.69 -1.71 3.90
CA GLU A 69 12.57 -2.86 3.68
C GLU A 69 14.05 -2.48 3.84
N GLY A 70 14.44 -1.27 3.38
CA GLY A 70 15.80 -0.76 3.56
C GLY A 70 16.18 -0.52 5.02
N LYS A 71 15.22 -0.07 5.84
CA LYS A 71 15.41 0.11 7.28
C LYS A 71 15.49 -1.24 8.01
N GLU A 72 14.68 -2.21 7.63
CA GLU A 72 14.75 -3.56 8.20
C GLU A 72 16.09 -4.21 7.86
N PHE A 73 16.51 -4.13 6.60
CA PHE A 73 17.79 -4.66 6.14
C PHE A 73 18.98 -4.05 6.87
N SER A 74 19.00 -2.72 7.08
CA SER A 74 20.11 -2.06 7.78
C SER A 74 20.17 -2.38 9.27
N MET A 75 19.04 -2.77 9.88
CA MET A 75 18.97 -3.14 11.29
C MET A 75 19.29 -4.61 11.53
N GLN A 76 19.20 -5.47 10.50
CA GLN A 76 19.32 -6.92 10.60
C GLN A 76 20.58 -7.37 11.38
N GLU A 77 21.76 -6.87 11.01
CA GLU A 77 23.03 -7.25 11.66
C GLU A 77 23.06 -6.90 13.17
N ALA A 78 22.48 -5.75 13.54
CA ALA A 78 22.45 -5.31 14.93
C ALA A 78 21.50 -6.17 15.78
N ILE A 79 20.36 -6.56 15.20
CA ILE A 79 19.38 -7.44 15.85
C ILE A 79 19.97 -8.85 16.02
N ASP A 80 20.61 -9.40 14.98
CA ASP A 80 21.22 -10.73 15.03
C ASP A 80 22.36 -10.78 16.07
N ALA A 81 23.21 -9.76 16.12
CA ALA A 81 24.28 -9.67 17.12
C ALA A 81 23.73 -9.56 18.55
N ALA A 82 22.61 -8.85 18.76
CA ALA A 82 21.96 -8.77 20.06
C ALA A 82 21.33 -10.11 20.47
N ALA A 83 20.65 -10.77 19.54
CA ALA A 83 20.05 -12.09 19.76
C ALA A 83 21.12 -13.15 20.08
N LEU A 84 22.26 -13.15 19.38
CA LEU A 84 23.36 -14.07 19.64
C LEU A 84 23.92 -13.89 21.06
N ARG A 85 24.17 -12.65 21.49
CA ARG A 85 24.65 -12.34 22.85
C ARG A 85 23.65 -12.76 23.94
N LEU A 86 22.35 -12.68 23.66
CA LEU A 86 21.33 -13.18 24.59
C LEU A 86 21.29 -14.71 24.59
N HIS A 87 21.45 -15.34 23.42
CA HIS A 87 21.41 -16.79 23.27
C HIS A 87 22.55 -17.48 24.03
N GLU A 88 23.74 -16.91 24.02
CA GLU A 88 24.90 -17.38 24.79
C GLU A 88 24.65 -17.38 26.30
N LYS A 89 23.77 -16.50 26.79
CA LYS A 89 23.41 -16.43 28.22
C LYS A 89 22.25 -17.34 28.55
N ASP A 90 21.17 -17.23 27.79
CA ASP A 90 19.98 -18.05 27.91
C ASP A 90 19.23 -18.06 26.56
N PRO A 91 19.10 -19.23 25.91
CA PRO A 91 18.31 -19.37 24.70
C PRO A 91 16.87 -18.85 24.79
N ALA A 92 16.25 -18.83 25.99
CA ALA A 92 14.92 -18.27 26.19
C ALA A 92 14.88 -16.74 26.01
N LEU A 93 15.89 -16.02 26.52
CA LEU A 93 15.98 -14.56 26.38
C LEU A 93 16.14 -14.14 24.92
N ALA A 94 16.90 -14.88 24.13
CA ALA A 94 17.02 -14.62 22.70
C ALA A 94 15.70 -14.80 21.95
N ARG A 95 14.93 -15.84 22.29
CA ARG A 95 13.61 -16.08 21.70
C ARG A 95 12.61 -14.98 22.05
N GLU A 96 12.57 -14.56 23.31
CA GLU A 96 11.72 -13.46 23.76
C GLU A 96 12.07 -12.16 23.05
N TYR A 97 13.35 -11.81 22.97
CA TYR A 97 13.84 -10.62 22.29
C TYR A 97 13.44 -10.59 20.81
N LEU A 98 13.69 -11.68 20.07
CA LEU A 98 13.34 -11.78 18.65
C LEU A 98 11.82 -11.74 18.43
N THR A 99 11.05 -12.34 19.34
CA THR A 99 9.58 -12.31 19.28
C THR A 99 9.06 -10.88 19.43
N ASN A 100 9.50 -10.17 20.47
CA ASN A 100 9.10 -8.78 20.70
C ASN A 100 9.52 -7.87 19.53
N TYR A 101 10.75 -8.02 19.04
CA TYR A 101 11.21 -7.27 17.88
C TYR A 101 10.30 -7.46 16.65
N CYS A 102 9.94 -8.69 16.32
CA CYS A 102 9.08 -8.96 15.16
C CYS A 102 7.65 -8.46 15.37
N ILE A 103 7.09 -8.56 16.57
CA ILE A 103 5.77 -8.00 16.90
C ILE A 103 5.78 -6.48 16.71
N ASP A 104 6.77 -5.80 17.30
CA ASP A 104 6.90 -4.34 17.19
C ASP A 104 7.13 -3.90 15.75
N ASN A 105 7.97 -4.63 15.02
CA ASN A 105 8.24 -4.34 13.62
C ASN A 105 6.98 -4.47 12.77
N ALA A 106 6.24 -5.57 12.90
CA ALA A 106 5.01 -5.80 12.14
C ALA A 106 3.94 -4.74 12.43
N ASN A 107 3.73 -4.39 13.71
CA ASN A 107 2.79 -3.33 14.08
C ASN A 107 3.19 -1.97 13.49
N ARG A 108 4.50 -1.66 13.49
CA ARG A 108 5.04 -0.45 12.86
C ARG A 108 4.86 -0.46 11.35
N VAL A 109 5.00 -1.60 10.68
CA VAL A 109 4.73 -1.72 9.24
C VAL A 109 3.27 -1.44 8.94
N VAL A 110 2.34 -2.04 9.69
CA VAL A 110 0.89 -1.81 9.54
C VAL A 110 0.55 -0.33 9.72
N SER A 111 1.08 0.32 10.77
CA SER A 111 0.89 1.76 11.01
C SER A 111 1.38 2.61 9.84
N GLN A 112 2.61 2.36 9.36
CA GLN A 112 3.16 3.09 8.21
C GLN A 112 2.37 2.85 6.92
N TRP A 113 1.72 1.69 6.79
CA TRP A 113 0.87 1.38 5.65
C TRP A 113 -0.46 2.14 5.69
N TRP A 114 -1.01 2.37 6.89
CA TRP A 114 -2.14 3.28 7.07
C TRP A 114 -1.75 4.73 6.81
N ASP A 115 -0.57 5.18 7.26
CA ASP A 115 -0.07 6.53 6.92
C ASP A 115 0.09 6.69 5.40
N LEU A 116 0.55 5.65 4.71
CA LEU A 116 0.59 5.61 3.24
C LEU A 116 -0.82 5.71 2.65
N ALA A 117 -1.79 4.97 3.17
CA ALA A 117 -3.17 5.04 2.72
C ALA A 117 -3.74 6.46 2.84
N ASP A 118 -3.58 7.10 4.01
CA ASP A 118 -4.06 8.45 4.27
C ASP A 118 -3.39 9.47 3.32
N MET A 119 -2.08 9.31 3.04
CA MET A 119 -1.36 10.13 2.07
C MET A 119 -1.89 9.92 0.63
N LEU A 120 -2.10 8.68 0.21
CA LEU A 120 -2.61 8.37 -1.13
C LEU A 120 -4.05 8.88 -1.34
N ILE A 121 -4.88 8.88 -0.30
CA ILE A 121 -6.20 9.52 -0.36
C ILE A 121 -6.03 11.01 -0.62
N ALA A 122 -5.30 11.72 0.25
CA ALA A 122 -5.16 13.18 0.13
C ALA A 122 -4.48 13.61 -1.19
N LYS A 123 -3.47 12.87 -1.63
CA LYS A 123 -2.69 13.19 -2.82
C LYS A 123 -3.47 12.98 -4.12
N TYR A 124 -4.38 11.99 -4.16
CA TYR A 124 -5.03 11.58 -5.40
C TYR A 124 -6.56 11.69 -5.39
N ASP A 125 -7.09 12.42 -4.41
CA ASP A 125 -8.51 12.71 -4.29
C ASP A 125 -9.09 13.31 -5.57
N ASP A 126 -10.32 12.91 -5.91
CA ASP A 126 -11.03 13.29 -7.14
C ASP A 126 -10.25 13.04 -8.46
N GLY A 127 -9.25 12.15 -8.45
CA GLY A 127 -8.46 11.79 -9.63
C GLY A 127 -7.34 12.78 -9.98
N TYR A 128 -7.21 13.86 -9.21
CA TYR A 128 -6.13 14.85 -9.33
C TYR A 128 -4.81 14.32 -8.80
N VAL A 129 -3.76 15.13 -8.96
CA VAL A 129 -2.54 15.02 -8.15
C VAL A 129 -2.41 16.30 -7.34
N ASN A 130 -2.76 16.24 -6.06
CA ASN A 130 -2.91 17.40 -5.18
C ASN A 130 -1.62 17.80 -4.45
N ILE A 131 -0.51 17.09 -4.66
CA ILE A 131 0.79 17.36 -4.04
C ILE A 131 1.89 17.35 -5.11
N PRO A 132 2.70 18.42 -5.23
CA PRO A 132 2.82 19.57 -4.32
C PRO A 132 1.84 20.73 -4.61
N LYS A 133 1.05 20.66 -5.68
CA LYS A 133 0.05 21.67 -6.05
C LYS A 133 -1.33 21.04 -6.08
N THR A 134 -2.34 21.75 -5.60
CA THR A 134 -3.73 21.28 -5.60
C THR A 134 -4.33 21.28 -7.00
N ALA A 135 -5.18 20.29 -7.31
CA ALA A 135 -5.96 20.17 -8.53
C ALA A 135 -5.14 20.10 -9.83
N GLU A 136 -3.96 19.48 -9.81
CA GLU A 136 -3.24 19.19 -11.06
C GLU A 136 -3.97 18.09 -11.82
N GLU A 137 -4.64 18.47 -12.92
CA GLU A 137 -5.23 17.51 -13.86
C GLU A 137 -4.14 16.75 -14.57
N VAL A 138 -4.02 15.48 -14.21
CA VAL A 138 -3.15 14.57 -14.93
C VAL A 138 -4.02 13.80 -15.91
N GLY A 139 -4.12 14.34 -17.11
CA GLY A 139 -4.79 13.71 -18.26
C GLY A 139 -4.11 12.41 -18.69
N TYR A 140 -4.69 11.77 -19.70
CA TYR A 140 -4.11 10.56 -20.27
C TYR A 140 -2.74 10.84 -20.92
N PRO A 141 -1.80 9.88 -20.88
CA PRO A 141 -0.52 10.05 -21.54
C PRO A 141 -0.69 10.38 -23.04
N GLU A 142 0.15 11.26 -23.59
CA GLU A 142 0.08 11.66 -25.00
C GLU A 142 0.09 10.47 -25.97
N TRP A 143 0.87 9.43 -25.65
CA TRP A 143 0.92 8.21 -26.46
C TRP A 143 -0.45 7.51 -26.53
N TRP A 144 -1.20 7.48 -25.43
CA TRP A 144 -2.52 6.82 -25.37
C TRP A 144 -3.56 7.66 -26.11
N LEU A 145 -3.54 8.99 -25.91
CA LEU A 145 -4.42 9.91 -26.63
C LEU A 145 -4.22 9.82 -28.15
N LYS A 146 -2.98 9.63 -28.59
CA LYS A 146 -2.63 9.44 -30.00
C LYS A 146 -3.08 8.07 -30.53
N GLU A 147 -2.92 7.01 -29.74
CA GLU A 147 -3.30 5.65 -30.13
C GLU A 147 -4.81 5.48 -30.25
N VAL A 148 -5.59 6.12 -29.37
CA VAL A 148 -7.07 6.05 -29.38
C VAL A 148 -7.72 7.09 -30.31
N GLY A 149 -6.92 7.86 -31.06
CA GLY A 149 -7.42 8.87 -32.00
C GLY A 149 -8.10 10.06 -31.34
N TYR A 150 -7.79 10.35 -30.07
CA TYR A 150 -8.36 11.46 -29.31
C TYR A 150 -7.86 12.82 -29.81
N ASP A 151 -6.72 12.84 -30.51
CA ASP A 151 -6.25 13.98 -31.31
C ASP A 151 -7.24 14.39 -32.41
N LYS A 152 -8.15 13.48 -32.79
CA LYS A 152 -9.23 13.68 -33.77
C LYS A 152 -10.63 13.63 -33.13
N GLY A 153 -10.73 13.95 -31.83
CA GLY A 153 -12.01 14.00 -31.11
C GLY A 153 -13.09 14.80 -31.86
N PRO A 154 -14.38 14.58 -31.60
CA PRO A 154 -15.46 15.22 -32.35
C PRO A 154 -15.39 16.74 -32.19
N ILE A 155 -14.87 17.42 -33.21
CA ILE A 155 -14.79 18.89 -33.31
C ILE A 155 -16.17 19.57 -33.46
N SER A 156 -17.25 18.80 -33.49
CA SER A 156 -18.62 19.32 -33.47
C SER A 156 -19.52 18.44 -32.63
N TYR A 157 -20.14 19.04 -31.62
CA TYR A 157 -21.30 18.48 -30.95
C TYR A 157 -22.54 18.78 -31.79
N LYS A 158 -23.18 17.75 -32.35
CA LYS A 158 -24.56 17.87 -32.85
C LYS A 158 -25.49 17.45 -31.71
N ARG A 159 -26.19 18.44 -31.13
CA ARG A 159 -27.30 18.20 -30.22
C ARG A 159 -28.28 17.24 -30.91
N PRO A 160 -28.69 16.12 -30.28
CA PRO A 160 -29.78 15.31 -30.81
C PRO A 160 -31.00 16.20 -31.00
N LEU A 161 -31.61 16.17 -32.19
CA LEU A 161 -32.86 16.88 -32.43
C LEU A 161 -33.89 16.35 -31.42
N GLU A 162 -34.56 17.27 -30.72
CA GLU A 162 -35.69 16.93 -29.85
C GLU A 162 -36.65 16.07 -30.65
N VAL A 163 -36.95 14.88 -30.14
CA VAL A 163 -38.00 14.04 -30.70
C VAL A 163 -39.29 14.84 -30.56
N ASP A 164 -39.85 15.27 -31.68
CA ASP A 164 -41.15 15.95 -31.72
C ASP A 164 -42.21 15.00 -31.18
N THR A 165 -42.58 15.18 -29.91
CA THR A 165 -43.66 14.44 -29.26
C THR A 165 -45.03 15.01 -29.64
N THR A 166 -45.26 15.28 -30.92
CA THR A 166 -46.55 15.74 -31.43
C THR A 166 -47.00 14.92 -32.64
N ASN A 167 -47.51 13.70 -32.39
CA ASN A 167 -48.71 13.11 -33.02
C ASN A 167 -48.74 11.57 -32.88
N ARG A 168 -49.52 11.07 -31.91
CA ARG A 168 -50.72 10.24 -32.08
C ARG A 168 -51.15 9.58 -30.78
#